data_AF-A0A9P5YPY3-F1
#
_entry.id   AF-A0A9P5YPY3-F1
#
_cell.length_a   1.000
_cell.length_b   1.000
_cell.length_c   1.000
_cell.angle_alpha   90.00
_cell.angle_beta   90.00
_cell.angle_gamma   90.00
#
_symmetry.space_group_name_H-M   'P 1'
#
loop_
_entity.id
_entity.type
_entity.pdbx_description
1 polymer ?
#
loop_
_entity_poly.entity_id
_entity_poly.type
_entity_poly.pdbx_seq_one_letter_code
_entity_poly.pdbx_strand_id
1 'polypeptide(L)'
;MPYCVLVPPCTEFVQSSLNEPKRPSTVMKFSGMLKHQASRKDILVLTVYALAHYVYLTSNGTRVLADIQGTGTHINGKDIMVLFDVMMHSTDGDIGIGDYGAEAGTRQEDNCSTC
;
A
#
# COMPACT_ATOMS: atom_id res chain seq x y z
N MET A 1 -58.04 -14.04 1.63
CA MET A 1 -56.70 -14.57 2.01
C MET A 1 -55.68 -13.47 1.73
N PRO A 2 -54.75 -13.19 2.65
CA PRO A 2 -54.19 -11.86 2.90
C PRO A 2 -53.01 -11.46 1.99
N TYR A 3 -52.81 -10.14 1.91
CA TYR A 3 -51.66 -9.41 1.38
C TYR A 3 -50.40 -9.57 2.25
N CYS A 4 -49.19 -9.45 1.66
CA CYS A 4 -47.89 -8.97 2.21
C CYS A 4 -46.72 -9.57 1.40
N VAL A 5 -45.62 -8.92 0.99
CA VAL A 5 -45.10 -7.54 0.98
C VAL A 5 -44.16 -7.46 -0.22
N LEU A 6 -44.21 -6.36 -0.98
CA LEU A 6 -43.25 -6.02 -2.03
C LEU A 6 -41.86 -5.81 -1.43
N VAL A 7 -40.89 -6.66 -1.80
CA VAL A 7 -39.46 -6.34 -1.66
C VAL A 7 -39.12 -5.43 -2.85
N PRO A 8 -38.67 -4.18 -2.65
CA PRO A 8 -38.23 -3.35 -3.77
C PRO A 8 -37.00 -4.00 -4.42
N PRO A 9 -36.80 -3.84 -5.74
CA PRO A 9 -35.62 -4.35 -6.41
C PRO A 9 -34.39 -3.68 -5.80
N CYS A 10 -33.46 -4.46 -5.26
CA CYS A 10 -32.15 -3.97 -4.84
C CYS A 10 -31.54 -3.18 -6.00
N THR A 11 -31.47 -1.87 -5.79
CA THR A 11 -30.84 -0.89 -6.67
C THR A 11 -29.41 -1.33 -6.98
N GLU A 12 -29.02 -1.12 -8.23
CA GLU A 12 -27.77 -1.51 -8.86
C GLU A 12 -26.54 -1.44 -7.94
N PHE A 13 -26.06 -2.60 -7.50
CA PHE A 13 -24.68 -2.75 -7.06
C PHE A 13 -23.83 -2.73 -8.34
N VAL A 14 -23.29 -1.56 -8.69
CA VAL A 14 -22.13 -1.50 -9.60
C VAL A 14 -20.95 -2.05 -8.81
N GLN A 15 -20.80 -3.37 -8.83
CA GLN A 15 -19.63 -4.02 -8.27
C GLN A 15 -18.48 -3.78 -9.25
N SER A 16 -17.76 -2.67 -9.06
CA SER A 16 -16.56 -2.37 -9.83
C SER A 16 -15.47 -3.39 -9.47
N SER A 17 -15.26 -4.39 -10.33
CA SER A 17 -14.14 -5.31 -10.20
C SER A 17 -12.84 -4.62 -10.60
N LEU A 18 -11.88 -4.53 -9.68
CA LEU A 18 -10.55 -4.01 -9.96
C LEU A 18 -9.72 -5.13 -10.62
N ASN A 19 -9.61 -5.08 -11.95
CA ASN A 19 -8.93 -6.11 -12.72
C ASN A 19 -7.48 -5.69 -13.03
N GLU A 20 -6.51 -6.34 -12.37
CA GLU A 20 -5.08 -6.17 -12.67
C GLU A 20 -4.52 -7.40 -13.41
N PRO A 21 -3.51 -7.22 -14.28
CA PRO A 21 -2.79 -8.34 -14.90
C PRO A 21 -2.20 -9.30 -13.85
N LYS A 22 -2.40 -10.61 -14.05
CA LYS A 22 -1.83 -11.64 -13.16
C LYS A 22 -0.29 -11.60 -13.19
N ARG A 23 0.34 -11.34 -12.05
CA ARG A 23 1.80 -11.26 -11.89
C ARG A 23 2.42 -12.63 -11.53
N PRO A 24 3.72 -12.84 -11.77
CA PRO A 24 4.44 -14.05 -11.38
C PRO A 24 4.36 -14.31 -9.87
N SER A 25 4.43 -15.58 -9.46
CA SER A 25 4.09 -16.05 -8.10
C SER A 25 5.02 -15.60 -6.97
N THR A 26 6.19 -15.05 -7.28
CA THR A 26 7.16 -14.65 -6.25
C THR A 26 6.92 -13.20 -5.84
N VAL A 27 6.20 -13.02 -4.74
CA VAL A 27 5.94 -11.72 -4.12
C VAL A 27 6.97 -11.46 -3.03
N MET A 28 7.60 -10.29 -3.06
CA MET A 28 8.46 -9.79 -2.00
C MET A 28 7.73 -8.72 -1.21
N LYS A 29 7.64 -8.92 0.10
CA LYS A 29 7.13 -7.93 1.04
C LYS A 29 8.29 -7.10 1.61
N PHE A 30 8.22 -5.78 1.43
CA PHE A 30 9.26 -4.84 1.84
C PHE A 30 8.94 -4.15 3.17
N SER A 31 7.67 -3.81 3.38
CA SER A 31 7.19 -3.13 4.58
C SER A 31 5.92 -3.80 5.07
N GLY A 32 5.65 -3.72 6.37
CA GLY A 32 4.36 -4.11 6.95
C GLY A 32 3.41 -2.93 7.01
N MET A 33 2.18 -3.20 7.43
CA MET A 33 1.13 -2.20 7.57
C MET A 33 1.42 -1.19 8.71
N LEU A 34 1.99 -1.67 9.82
CA LEU A 34 2.29 -0.89 11.04
C LEU A 34 3.76 -0.97 11.47
N LYS A 35 4.57 -1.73 10.74
CA LYS A 35 5.99 -1.93 11.02
C LYS A 35 6.75 -1.58 9.75
N HIS A 36 7.37 -0.42 9.76
CA HIS A 36 8.13 0.08 8.62
C HIS A 36 9.61 -0.29 8.68
N GLN A 37 10.05 -1.21 9.56
CA GLN A 37 11.47 -1.53 9.75
C GLN A 37 12.04 -2.41 8.64
N ALA A 38 13.22 -2.04 8.13
CA ALA A 38 13.93 -2.80 7.12
C ALA A 38 14.43 -4.11 7.73
N SER A 39 13.74 -5.22 7.44
CA SER A 39 14.21 -6.54 7.85
C SER A 39 15.49 -6.98 7.13
N ARG A 40 15.84 -6.34 6.00
CA ARG A 40 16.97 -6.69 5.13
C ARG A 40 17.67 -5.42 4.63
N LYS A 41 18.99 -5.45 4.52
CA LYS A 41 19.83 -4.33 4.05
C LYS A 41 20.32 -4.50 2.61
N ASP A 42 19.45 -5.02 1.75
CA ASP A 42 19.73 -5.11 0.31
C ASP A 42 19.56 -3.72 -0.33
N ILE A 43 20.37 -3.39 -1.34
CA ILE A 43 20.31 -2.11 -2.07
C ILE A 43 18.90 -1.88 -2.62
N LEU A 44 18.22 -2.94 -3.08
CA LEU A 44 16.84 -2.84 -3.55
C LEU A 44 15.88 -2.44 -2.43
N VAL A 45 16.00 -3.08 -1.26
CA VAL A 45 15.18 -2.76 -0.08
C VAL A 45 15.45 -1.32 0.36
N LEU A 46 16.72 -0.91 0.43
CA LEU A 46 17.09 0.48 0.77
C LEU A 46 16.51 1.49 -0.22
N THR A 47 16.48 1.16 -1.52
CA THR A 47 15.87 2.02 -2.54
C THR A 47 14.37 2.19 -2.32
N VAL A 48 13.66 1.09 -1.99
CA VAL A 48 12.22 1.13 -1.68
C VAL A 48 11.95 1.95 -0.41
N TYR A 49 12.83 1.84 0.58
CA TYR A 49 12.71 2.61 1.83
C TYR A 49 13.03 4.10 1.63
N ALA A 50 14.03 4.41 0.81
CA ALA A 50 14.34 5.78 0.41
C ALA A 50 13.16 6.41 -0.35
N LEU A 51 12.45 5.64 -1.19
CA LEU A 51 11.21 6.09 -1.83
C LEU A 51 10.12 6.39 -0.80
N ALA A 52 9.87 5.49 0.16
CA ALA A 52 8.88 5.72 1.22
C ALA A 52 9.22 6.97 2.05
N HIS A 53 10.50 7.16 2.37
CA HIS A 53 10.99 8.35 3.07
C HIS A 53 10.86 9.64 2.25
N TYR A 54 11.15 9.57 0.95
CA TYR A 54 10.96 10.69 0.04
C TYR A 54 9.49 11.15 -0.01
N VAL A 55 8.54 10.21 -0.05
CA VAL A 55 7.10 10.56 0.00
C VAL A 55 6.71 11.21 1.33
N TYR A 56 7.28 10.73 2.44
CA TYR A 56 7.06 11.35 3.76
C TYR A 56 7.58 12.79 3.81
N LEU A 57 8.81 13.03 3.36
CA LEU A 57 9.40 14.37 3.37
C LEU A 57 8.68 15.33 2.41
N THR A 58 8.35 14.87 1.19
CA THR A 58 7.65 15.70 0.20
C THR A 58 6.22 16.03 0.59
N SER A 59 5.60 15.21 1.44
CA SER A 59 4.29 15.48 2.03
C SER A 59 4.34 16.27 3.34
N ASN A 60 5.51 16.81 3.73
CA ASN A 60 5.72 17.50 5.02
C ASN A 60 5.30 16.63 6.22
N GLY A 61 5.53 15.33 6.14
CA GLY A 61 5.22 14.38 7.20
C GLY A 61 3.74 13.97 7.29
N THR A 62 2.91 14.35 6.32
CA THR A 62 1.47 14.05 6.34
C THR A 62 1.12 12.70 5.72
N ARG A 63 1.98 12.11 4.89
CA ARG A 63 1.71 10.85 4.18
C ARG A 63 2.86 9.86 4.28
N VAL A 64 2.56 8.60 4.59
CA VAL A 64 3.55 7.52 4.66
C VAL A 64 3.14 6.39 3.73
N LEU A 65 4.09 5.89 2.93
CA LEU A 65 3.90 4.64 2.20
C LEU A 65 4.14 3.43 3.13
N ALA A 66 3.18 2.52 3.14
CA ALA A 66 3.12 1.34 3.99
C ALA A 66 2.79 0.09 3.18
N ASP A 67 2.97 -1.07 3.82
CA ASP A 67 2.66 -2.38 3.26
C ASP A 67 3.20 -2.62 1.83
N ILE A 68 4.36 -2.05 1.54
CA ILE A 68 4.93 -2.06 0.19
C ILE A 68 5.29 -3.50 -0.20
N GLN A 69 4.71 -3.96 -1.30
CA GLN A 69 4.95 -5.27 -1.88
C GLN A 69 5.34 -5.12 -3.35
N GLY A 70 6.10 -6.09 -3.86
CA GLY A 70 6.50 -6.05 -5.25
C GLY A 70 7.07 -7.37 -5.76
N THR A 71 7.26 -7.43 -7.07
CA THR A 71 7.84 -8.58 -7.77
C THR A 71 8.91 -8.09 -8.72
N GLY A 72 10.07 -8.75 -8.67
CA GLY A 72 11.12 -8.58 -9.67
C GLY A 72 10.70 -9.21 -10.98
N THR A 73 10.80 -8.47 -12.07
CA THR A 73 10.49 -8.95 -13.42
C THR A 73 11.53 -8.45 -14.41
N HIS A 74 11.68 -9.17 -15.52
CA HIS A 74 12.61 -8.80 -16.57
C HIS A 74 11.81 -8.28 -17.76
N ILE A 75 11.85 -6.98 -18.00
CA ILE A 75 11.11 -6.33 -19.08
C ILE A 75 12.12 -5.64 -20.00
N ASN A 76 12.07 -5.93 -21.30
CA ASN A 76 12.90 -5.31 -22.33
C ASN A 76 14.41 -5.33 -22.03
N GLY A 77 14.94 -6.46 -21.55
CA GLY A 77 16.37 -6.61 -21.27
C GLY A 77 16.82 -6.00 -19.93
N LYS A 78 15.89 -5.52 -19.09
CA LYS A 78 16.19 -4.88 -17.80
C LYS A 78 15.46 -5.58 -16.66
N ASP A 79 16.17 -5.75 -15.54
CA ASP A 79 15.57 -6.15 -14.28
C ASP A 79 14.84 -4.96 -13.65
N ILE A 80 13.54 -5.11 -13.45
CA ILE A 80 12.64 -4.07 -12.93
C ILE A 80 11.95 -4.60 -11.69
N MET A 81 11.87 -3.78 -10.65
CA MET A 81 11.02 -4.03 -9.50
C MET A 81 9.66 -3.38 -9.72
N VAL A 82 8.61 -4.18 -9.86
CA VAL A 82 7.24 -3.67 -9.96
C VAL A 82 6.62 -3.71 -8.56
N LEU A 83 6.35 -2.53 -8.01
CA LEU A 83 5.62 -2.37 -6.76
C LEU A 83 4.11 -2.37 -7.02
N PHE A 84 3.35 -3.02 -6.15
CA PHE A 84 1.89 -3.08 -6.25
C PHE A 84 1.26 -3.23 -4.88
N ASP A 85 -0.03 -2.94 -4.80
CA ASP A 85 -0.82 -2.97 -3.56
C ASP A 85 -0.16 -2.14 -2.44
N VAL A 86 0.34 -0.95 -2.82
CA VAL A 86 0.98 -0.05 -1.88
C VAL A 86 -0.10 0.64 -1.07
N MET A 87 0.01 0.53 0.25
CA MET A 87 -0.87 1.22 1.18
C MET A 87 -0.27 2.59 1.51
N MET A 88 -1.12 3.56 1.80
CA MET A 88 -0.69 4.89 2.23
C MET A 88 -1.49 5.29 3.46
N HIS A 89 -0.78 5.77 4.47
CA HIS A 89 -1.38 6.37 5.66
C HIS A 89 -1.31 7.88 5.54
N SER A 90 -2.35 8.55 6.01
CA SER A 90 -2.44 10.00 6.16
C SER A 90 -2.53 10.36 7.62
N THR A 91 -2.09 11.55 8.02
CA THR A 91 -2.35 12.05 9.37
C THR A 91 -3.85 12.21 9.66
N ASP A 92 -4.65 12.43 8.62
CA ASP A 92 -6.08 12.72 8.71
C ASP A 92 -6.94 11.46 8.53
N GLY A 93 -6.35 10.31 8.19
CA GLY A 93 -7.07 9.05 8.03
C GLY A 93 -7.98 8.97 6.79
N ASP A 94 -7.71 9.80 5.77
CA ASP A 94 -8.62 10.08 4.65
C ASP A 94 -8.31 9.29 3.36
N ILE A 95 -7.30 8.42 3.36
CA ILE A 95 -6.77 7.82 2.12
C ILE A 95 -7.45 6.48 1.75
N GLY A 96 -8.19 5.88 2.67
CA GLY A 96 -9.05 4.74 2.39
C GLY A 96 -9.04 3.64 3.44
N ILE A 97 -9.55 2.47 3.06
CA ILE A 97 -9.64 1.30 3.94
C ILE A 97 -8.23 0.81 4.25
N GLY A 98 -7.80 0.94 5.50
CA GLY A 98 -6.47 0.55 5.95
C GLY A 98 -5.55 1.71 6.31
N ASP A 99 -6.03 2.95 6.25
CA ASP A 99 -5.37 4.13 6.81
C ASP A 99 -5.52 4.12 8.35
N TYR A 100 -4.40 4.04 9.06
CA TYR A 100 -4.38 4.06 10.53
C TYR A 100 -4.07 5.45 11.11
N GLY A 101 -4.10 6.50 10.30
CA GLY A 101 -3.92 7.85 10.80
C GLY A 101 -2.48 8.12 11.29
N ALA A 102 -2.38 9.05 12.24
CA ALA A 102 -1.10 9.44 12.85
C ALA A 102 -0.32 8.29 13.52
N GLU A 103 -0.96 7.18 13.90
CA GLU A 103 -0.29 6.02 14.52
C GLU A 103 0.73 5.35 13.59
N ALA A 104 0.51 5.43 12.27
CA ALA A 104 1.47 4.92 11.29
C ALA A 104 2.59 5.92 10.98
N GLY A 105 2.28 7.22 10.98
CA GLY A 105 3.24 8.30 10.69
C GLY A 105 4.41 8.35 11.67
N THR A 106 4.11 8.23 12.97
CA THR A 106 5.11 8.29 14.06
C THR A 106 6.18 7.20 13.95
N ARG A 107 5.86 6.04 13.37
CA ARG A 107 6.80 4.90 13.26
C ARG A 107 7.75 5.00 12.07
N GLN A 108 7.49 5.91 11.13
CA GLN A 108 8.38 6.16 10.00
C GLN A 108 9.57 7.04 10.41
N GLU A 109 9.37 8.01 11.32
CA GLU A 109 10.43 8.88 11.84
C GLU A 109 11.52 8.09 12.58
N ASP A 110 11.13 7.07 13.36
CA ASP A 110 12.06 6.20 14.11
C ASP A 110 13.07 5.46 13.21
N ASN A 111 12.75 5.31 11.93
CA ASN A 111 13.47 4.49 10.99
C ASN A 111 14.47 5.29 10.11
N CYS A 112 14.45 6.62 10.23
CA CYS A 112 15.33 7.53 9.49
C CYS A 112 16.82 7.39 9.89
N SER A 113 17.12 6.83 11.06
CA SER A 113 18.48 6.72 11.61
C SER A 113 19.39 5.69 10.90
N THR A 114 18.87 4.93 9.93
CA THR A 114 19.62 3.84 9.25
C THR A 114 19.60 3.93 7.71
N CYS A 115 19.15 5.06 7.14
CA CYS A 115 19.20 5.29 5.69
C CYS A 115 20.57 5.78 5.23
#